data_AF-A0A8J8NS45-F1
#
_entry.id   AF-A0A8J8NS45-F1
#
_cell.length_a   1.000
_cell.length_b   1.000
_cell.length_c   1.000
_cell.angle_alpha   90.00
_cell.angle_beta   90.00
_cell.angle_gamma   90.00
#
_symmetry.space_group_name_H-M   'P 1'
#
loop_
_entity.id
_entity.type
_entity.pdbx_description
1 polymer ?
#
loop_
_entity_poly.entity_id
_entity_poly.type
_entity_poly.pdbx_seq_one_letter_code
_entity_poly.pdbx_strand_id
1 'polypeptide(L)'
;MVVKKPKEEPAKDCAFLGGELPYVFDANMLMDAILKINTINFAGNLMLSWGQIKLQLQTRSLDELRKKYNEMNVTLRQIGVDEEKSFIDERILIGERLLQKDYQPFLVQYAKRGVPPTLRNRIYRKILYADVTQKEVDYYAQLSESFNKWELALDDLLMADIIEFCNDDKYFIFQEMIEACVFQFFRDRQVMELLKSRPHAPVVGIAGADRIVGAYPPAGMLPCLKFSSYAGPFSYISEKKEDCYYIFRAFYCKYFSYLHTISSHNQSIISLSKLFEDLLQMFEPEVCYHLNQLGISPLKTAFPWIFYAFVGYLDIDQIYLLWDRILGFESLEILPIFAASIFVFRANLILNCSTQEEYEELFIDLSQIKVVPLIQHFLFATGIN
;
A
#
# COMPACT_ATOMS: atom_id res chain seq x y z
N MET A 1 14.60 6.85 25.09
CA MET A 1 13.38 6.51 24.32
C MET A 1 12.96 5.04 24.46
N VAL A 2 13.54 4.30 25.41
CA VAL A 2 13.15 2.91 25.70
C VAL A 2 13.15 2.74 27.22
N VAL A 3 12.08 2.17 27.79
CA VAL A 3 11.94 1.94 29.23
C VAL A 3 11.59 0.46 29.47
N LYS A 4 12.02 -0.09 30.60
CA LYS A 4 11.67 -1.46 30.98
C LYS A 4 10.21 -1.49 31.40
N LYS A 5 9.40 -2.39 30.82
CA LYS A 5 8.01 -2.57 31.25
C LYS A 5 7.96 -3.04 32.72
N PRO A 6 7.07 -2.47 33.55
CA PRO A 6 6.86 -2.97 34.92
C PRO A 6 6.31 -4.40 34.90
N LYS A 7 6.56 -5.17 35.96
CA LYS A 7 6.20 -6.61 36.02
C LYS A 7 4.70 -6.87 36.13
N GLU A 8 3.94 -5.91 36.64
CA GLU A 8 2.48 -5.95 36.79
C GLU A 8 1.97 -4.53 36.58
N GLU A 9 1.28 -4.29 35.47
CA GLU A 9 0.46 -3.10 35.24
C GLU A 9 -0.93 -3.57 34.80
N PRO A 10 -2.03 -3.00 35.32
CA PRO A 10 -3.32 -3.12 34.66
C PRO A 10 -3.18 -2.58 33.23
N ALA A 11 -3.98 -3.08 32.27
CA ALA A 11 -3.99 -2.57 30.90
C ALA A 11 -4.03 -1.04 30.94
N LYS A 12 -2.94 -0.38 30.54
CA LYS A 12 -2.89 1.08 30.48
C LYS A 12 -3.91 1.51 29.44
N ASP A 13 -4.83 2.36 29.86
CA ASP A 13 -5.58 3.19 28.91
C ASP A 13 -4.54 3.93 28.07
N CYS A 14 -4.54 3.65 26.76
CA CYS A 14 -3.60 4.27 25.85
C CYS A 14 -3.80 5.80 25.92
N ALA A 15 -2.70 6.53 26.15
CA ALA A 15 -2.72 7.96 26.46
C ALA A 15 -3.35 8.85 25.36
N PHE A 16 -3.57 8.29 24.16
CA PHE A 16 -4.12 8.97 22.99
C PHE A 16 -5.53 8.52 22.62
N LEU A 17 -6.19 7.67 23.43
CA LEU A 17 -7.55 7.22 23.16
C LEU A 17 -8.54 8.38 23.16
N GLY A 18 -9.26 8.55 22.05
CA GLY A 18 -10.29 9.59 21.89
C GLY A 18 -9.77 11.00 21.56
N GLY A 19 -8.47 11.16 21.29
CA GLY A 19 -7.86 12.43 20.85
C GLY A 19 -7.24 12.33 19.44
N GLU A 20 -6.76 13.45 18.89
CA GLU A 20 -5.95 13.42 17.66
C GLU A 20 -4.63 12.68 17.92
N LEU A 21 -4.38 11.63 17.13
CA LEU A 21 -3.16 10.84 17.18
C LEU A 21 -1.93 11.71 16.86
N PRO A 22 -0.88 11.76 17.69
CA PRO A 22 0.33 12.48 17.33
C PRO A 22 1.13 11.71 16.25
N TYR A 23 1.05 12.11 14.99
CA TYR A 23 1.78 11.46 13.89
C TYR A 23 3.02 12.25 13.45
N VAL A 24 4.01 11.55 12.89
CA VAL A 24 5.21 12.18 12.33
C VAL A 24 4.89 12.81 10.97
N PHE A 25 4.14 12.09 10.14
CA PHE A 25 3.62 12.57 8.87
C PHE A 25 2.42 11.71 8.45
N ASP A 26 1.58 12.25 7.58
CA ASP A 26 0.49 11.53 6.93
C ASP A 26 0.55 11.72 5.40
N ALA A 27 -0.45 11.18 4.70
CA ALA A 27 -0.56 11.31 3.26
C ALA A 27 -0.69 12.79 2.81
N ASN A 28 -1.43 13.62 3.57
CA ASN A 28 -1.63 15.03 3.21
C ASN A 28 -0.35 15.85 3.36
N MET A 29 0.39 15.67 4.46
CA MET A 29 1.68 16.32 4.69
C MET A 29 2.70 15.91 3.62
N LEU A 30 2.73 14.63 3.23
CA LEU A 30 3.64 14.19 2.17
C LEU A 30 3.26 14.78 0.81
N MET A 31 1.95 14.85 0.52
CA MET A 31 1.44 15.51 -0.67
C MET A 31 1.80 17.00 -0.70
N ASP A 32 1.58 17.72 0.41
CA ASP A 32 1.95 19.13 0.52
C ASP A 32 3.45 19.36 0.38
N ALA A 33 4.29 18.44 0.90
CA ALA A 33 5.72 18.49 0.70
C ALA A 33 6.09 18.32 -0.78
N ILE A 34 5.45 17.40 -1.49
CA ILE A 34 5.60 17.18 -2.94
C ILE A 34 5.21 18.43 -3.73
N LEU A 35 4.06 19.05 -3.40
CA LEU A 35 3.56 20.25 -4.08
C LEU A 35 4.46 21.48 -3.91
N LYS A 36 5.26 21.52 -2.84
CA LYS A 36 6.24 22.59 -2.59
C LYS A 36 7.54 22.42 -3.39
N ILE A 37 7.73 21.30 -4.07
CA ILE A 37 8.92 21.07 -4.88
C ILE A 37 8.85 21.95 -6.13
N ASN A 38 9.59 23.04 -6.11
CA ASN A 38 9.71 23.97 -7.23
C ASN A 38 10.89 23.60 -8.12
N THR A 39 10.66 23.53 -9.44
CA THR A 39 11.72 23.25 -10.41
C THR A 39 11.88 24.42 -11.36
N ILE A 40 13.11 24.93 -11.51
CA ILE A 40 13.43 26.07 -12.39
C ILE A 40 13.19 25.71 -13.88
N ASN A 41 13.20 24.42 -14.23
CA ASN A 41 12.99 23.90 -15.58
C ASN A 41 11.51 23.82 -16.01
N PHE A 42 10.58 24.39 -15.24
CA PHE A 42 9.14 24.30 -15.51
C PHE A 42 8.64 25.28 -16.57
N ALA A 43 9.37 26.37 -16.82
CA ALA A 43 8.96 27.44 -17.73
C ALA A 43 8.93 26.94 -19.19
N GLY A 44 7.81 26.38 -19.64
CA GLY A 44 7.54 26.09 -21.04
C GLY A 44 6.78 24.80 -21.38
N ASN A 45 6.48 23.91 -20.42
CA ASN A 45 5.79 22.65 -20.74
C ASN A 45 4.26 22.73 -20.50
N LEU A 46 3.51 22.98 -21.59
CA LEU A 46 2.04 23.02 -21.58
C LEU A 46 1.41 21.69 -21.12
N MET A 47 2.04 20.54 -21.30
CA MET A 47 1.52 19.24 -20.82
C MET A 47 1.54 19.12 -19.29
N LEU A 48 2.29 19.97 -18.59
CA LEU A 48 2.31 20.00 -17.12
C LEU A 48 1.41 21.10 -16.54
N SER A 49 0.60 21.79 -17.36
CA SER A 49 -0.15 22.95 -16.89
C SER A 49 -1.24 22.57 -15.89
N TRP A 50 -1.93 21.44 -16.09
CA TRP A 50 -3.11 21.06 -15.30
C TRP A 50 -2.82 20.08 -14.16
N GLY A 51 -1.74 19.30 -14.24
CA GLY A 51 -1.33 18.40 -13.15
C GLY A 51 -0.70 19.15 -11.98
N GLN A 52 -0.84 18.68 -10.76
CA GLN A 52 -0.20 19.25 -9.59
C GLN A 52 1.28 18.85 -9.45
N ILE A 53 1.70 17.71 -10.01
CA ILE A 53 3.10 17.30 -9.97
C ILE A 53 3.90 18.14 -10.99
N LYS A 54 4.55 19.20 -10.50
CA LYS A 54 5.34 20.14 -11.31
C LYS A 54 6.79 19.69 -11.56
N LEU A 55 6.97 18.38 -11.74
CA LEU A 55 8.27 17.74 -12.01
C LEU A 55 8.23 16.99 -13.34
N GLN A 56 9.33 17.05 -14.09
CA GLN A 56 9.54 16.22 -15.26
C GLN A 56 10.00 14.83 -14.82
N LEU A 57 9.05 13.93 -14.59
CA LEU A 57 9.28 12.52 -14.29
C LEU A 57 8.92 11.68 -15.50
N GLN A 58 9.74 10.67 -15.79
CA GLN A 58 9.41 9.71 -16.85
C GLN A 58 8.37 8.71 -16.32
N THR A 59 7.17 8.76 -16.88
CA THR A 59 6.08 7.81 -16.64
C THR A 59 5.92 6.90 -17.85
N ARG A 60 5.39 5.69 -17.64
CA ARG A 60 5.10 4.77 -18.75
C ARG A 60 3.90 5.30 -19.54
N SER A 61 4.01 5.25 -20.86
CA SER A 61 2.90 5.49 -21.78
C SER A 61 1.82 4.41 -21.65
N LEU A 62 0.61 4.71 -22.10
CA LEU A 62 -0.50 3.74 -22.12
C LEU A 62 -0.14 2.45 -22.89
N ASP A 63 0.58 2.56 -24.00
CA ASP A 63 1.00 1.38 -24.78
C ASP A 63 2.01 0.52 -24.02
N GLU A 64 2.94 1.13 -23.30
CA GLU A 64 3.88 0.40 -22.43
C GLU A 64 3.16 -0.27 -21.26
N LEU A 65 2.15 0.39 -20.69
CA LEU A 65 1.30 -0.20 -19.66
C LEU A 65 0.48 -1.37 -20.20
N ARG A 66 -0.18 -1.22 -21.36
CA ARG A 66 -0.92 -2.30 -22.03
C ARG A 66 -0.02 -3.51 -22.31
N LYS A 67 1.21 -3.29 -22.78
CA LYS A 67 2.21 -4.34 -22.98
C LYS A 67 2.61 -5.01 -21.66
N LYS A 68 2.91 -4.20 -20.63
CA LYS A 68 3.34 -4.71 -19.32
C LYS A 68 2.23 -5.53 -18.64
N TYR A 69 0.99 -5.04 -18.69
CA TYR A 69 -0.17 -5.62 -18.04
C TYR A 69 -1.00 -6.53 -18.97
N ASN A 70 -0.43 -7.02 -20.08
CA ASN A 70 -1.16 -7.82 -21.08
C ASN A 70 -1.83 -9.08 -20.52
N GLU A 71 -1.29 -9.68 -19.45
CA GLU A 71 -1.92 -10.81 -18.74
C GLU A 71 -3.26 -10.46 -18.07
N MET A 72 -3.58 -9.16 -17.96
CA MET A 72 -4.87 -8.67 -17.52
C MET A 72 -5.87 -8.46 -18.66
N ASN A 73 -5.54 -8.78 -19.92
CA ASN A 73 -6.48 -8.58 -21.01
C ASN A 73 -7.83 -9.29 -20.75
N VAL A 74 -8.94 -8.68 -21.18
CA VAL A 74 -10.31 -9.23 -21.06
C VAL A 74 -10.49 -10.61 -21.67
N THR A 75 -9.64 -11.00 -22.64
CA THR A 75 -9.67 -12.34 -23.24
C THR A 75 -9.08 -13.43 -22.34
N LEU A 76 -8.41 -13.06 -21.25
CA LEU A 76 -7.78 -13.98 -20.31
C LEU A 76 -8.58 -14.04 -19.03
N ARG A 77 -8.99 -15.25 -18.65
CA ARG A 77 -9.74 -15.49 -17.40
C ARG A 77 -8.95 -15.04 -16.18
N GLN A 78 -9.60 -14.39 -15.23
CA GLN A 78 -9.01 -13.79 -14.03
C GLN A 78 -9.66 -14.33 -12.76
N ILE A 79 -8.84 -14.60 -11.74
CA ILE A 79 -9.37 -14.71 -10.37
C ILE A 79 -9.99 -13.36 -9.99
N GLY A 80 -11.21 -13.40 -9.45
CA GLY A 80 -12.01 -12.22 -9.06
C GLY A 80 -12.91 -11.65 -10.16
N VAL A 81 -12.98 -12.32 -11.33
CA VAL A 81 -13.92 -12.00 -12.42
C VAL A 81 -14.60 -13.28 -12.88
N ASP A 82 -13.80 -14.29 -13.24
CA ASP A 82 -14.27 -15.61 -13.64
C ASP A 82 -14.40 -16.50 -12.40
N GLU A 83 -15.63 -16.69 -11.93
CA GLU A 83 -15.91 -17.43 -10.69
C GLU A 83 -16.39 -18.87 -10.93
N GLU A 84 -16.35 -19.37 -12.16
CA GLU A 84 -16.78 -20.75 -12.41
C GLU A 84 -15.86 -21.73 -11.67
N LYS A 85 -16.49 -22.63 -10.90
CA LYS A 85 -15.78 -23.60 -10.05
C LYS A 85 -14.70 -24.38 -10.80
N SER A 86 -14.97 -24.79 -12.04
CA SER A 86 -14.00 -25.52 -12.87
C SER A 86 -12.69 -24.76 -13.10
N PHE A 87 -12.76 -23.43 -13.25
CA PHE A 87 -11.58 -22.58 -13.41
C PHE A 87 -10.85 -22.34 -12.12
N ILE A 88 -11.57 -22.10 -11.03
CA ILE A 88 -10.96 -21.94 -9.72
C ILE A 88 -10.21 -23.22 -9.32
N ASP A 89 -10.84 -24.39 -9.52
CA ASP A 89 -10.24 -25.70 -9.25
C ASP A 89 -8.98 -25.93 -10.13
N GLU A 90 -9.04 -25.59 -11.42
CA GLU A 90 -7.89 -25.66 -12.32
C GLU A 90 -6.74 -24.73 -11.85
N ARG A 91 -7.08 -23.49 -11.47
CA ARG A 91 -6.10 -22.52 -10.97
C ARG A 91 -5.44 -23.00 -9.68
N ILE A 92 -6.21 -23.58 -8.76
CA ILE A 92 -5.66 -24.18 -7.54
C ILE A 92 -4.70 -25.32 -7.88
N LEU A 93 -5.10 -26.24 -8.77
CA LEU A 93 -4.27 -27.36 -9.19
C LEU A 93 -2.94 -26.92 -9.83
N ILE A 94 -2.98 -25.89 -10.68
CA ILE A 94 -1.78 -25.30 -11.27
C ILE A 94 -0.90 -24.69 -10.18
N GLY A 95 -1.48 -23.91 -9.26
CA GLY A 95 -0.75 -23.27 -8.17
C GLY A 95 -0.02 -24.29 -7.28
N GLU A 96 -0.67 -25.41 -6.94
CA GLU A 96 -0.05 -26.49 -6.18
C GLU A 96 1.15 -27.12 -6.91
N ARG A 97 1.00 -27.39 -8.21
CA ARG A 97 2.12 -27.91 -9.03
C ARG A 97 3.29 -26.93 -9.12
N LEU A 98 3.01 -25.62 -9.17
CA LEU A 98 4.05 -24.61 -9.21
C LEU A 98 4.78 -24.48 -7.87
N LEU A 99 4.05 -24.58 -6.75
CA LEU A 99 4.66 -24.58 -5.41
C LEU A 99 5.60 -25.76 -5.20
N GLN A 100 5.31 -26.93 -5.78
CA GLN A 100 6.19 -28.11 -5.72
C GLN A 100 7.50 -27.93 -6.51
N LYS A 101 7.50 -27.10 -7.56
CA LYS A 101 8.70 -26.83 -8.37
C LYS A 101 9.68 -25.88 -7.69
N ASP A 102 9.22 -25.15 -6.67
CA ASP A 102 10.00 -24.17 -5.90
C ASP A 102 10.77 -23.15 -6.76
N TYR A 103 10.19 -22.74 -7.90
CA TYR A 103 10.80 -21.76 -8.81
C TYR A 103 10.00 -20.45 -8.82
N GLN A 104 10.53 -19.45 -8.12
CA GLN A 104 9.86 -18.18 -7.85
C GLN A 104 9.33 -17.44 -9.11
N PRO A 105 10.06 -17.37 -10.24
CA PRO A 105 9.54 -16.70 -11.44
C PRO A 105 8.23 -17.29 -12.00
N PHE A 106 7.98 -18.59 -11.82
CA PHE A 106 6.71 -19.19 -12.23
C PHE A 106 5.54 -18.74 -11.35
N LEU A 107 5.79 -18.54 -10.06
CA LEU A 107 4.79 -18.05 -9.12
C LEU A 107 4.47 -16.57 -9.36
N VAL A 108 5.49 -15.76 -9.67
CA VAL A 108 5.31 -14.37 -10.11
C VAL A 108 4.44 -14.32 -11.38
N GLN A 109 4.78 -15.11 -12.41
CA GLN A 109 3.97 -15.17 -13.63
C GLN A 109 2.53 -15.65 -13.34
N TYR A 110 2.36 -16.62 -12.45
CA TYR A 110 1.05 -17.14 -12.05
C TYR A 110 0.19 -16.06 -11.36
N ALA A 111 0.78 -15.24 -10.49
CA ALA A 111 0.08 -14.21 -9.73
C ALA A 111 -0.49 -13.06 -10.59
N LYS A 112 0.04 -12.84 -11.81
CA LYS A 112 -0.48 -11.81 -12.74
C LYS A 112 -1.98 -11.95 -13.05
N ARG A 113 -2.50 -13.18 -13.01
CA ARG A 113 -3.92 -13.51 -13.22
C ARG A 113 -4.71 -13.74 -11.93
N GLY A 114 -4.13 -13.32 -10.80
CA GLY A 114 -4.69 -13.45 -9.46
C GLY A 114 -4.42 -14.81 -8.82
N VAL A 115 -4.43 -14.83 -7.49
CA VAL A 115 -4.12 -15.98 -6.65
C VAL A 115 -5.37 -16.41 -5.89
N PRO A 116 -5.78 -17.69 -5.98
CA PRO A 116 -6.90 -18.20 -5.18
C PRO A 116 -6.65 -18.01 -3.67
N PRO A 117 -7.68 -17.67 -2.87
CA PRO A 117 -7.53 -17.41 -1.44
C PRO A 117 -6.77 -18.50 -0.67
N THR A 118 -7.06 -19.77 -0.97
CA THR A 118 -6.45 -20.95 -0.33
C THR A 118 -4.95 -21.10 -0.56
N LEU A 119 -4.39 -20.41 -1.57
CA LEU A 119 -2.97 -20.49 -1.93
C LEU A 119 -2.18 -19.23 -1.59
N ARG A 120 -2.84 -18.10 -1.24
CA ARG A 120 -2.18 -16.79 -1.07
C ARG A 120 -1.02 -16.85 -0.10
N ASN A 121 -1.23 -17.44 1.08
CA ASN A 121 -0.19 -17.62 2.09
C ASN A 121 1.10 -18.24 1.50
N ARG A 122 0.97 -19.42 0.90
CA ARG A 122 2.10 -20.20 0.37
C ARG A 122 2.76 -19.51 -0.81
N ILE A 123 1.96 -18.91 -1.70
CA ILE A 123 2.47 -18.21 -2.88
C ILE A 123 3.17 -16.91 -2.50
N TYR A 124 2.61 -16.12 -1.58
CA TYR A 124 3.19 -14.85 -1.14
C TYR A 124 4.53 -15.09 -0.46
N ARG A 125 4.62 -16.07 0.46
CA ARG A 125 5.90 -16.45 1.09
C ARG A 125 6.96 -16.77 0.06
N LYS A 126 6.62 -17.57 -0.96
CA LYS A 126 7.57 -17.96 -2.00
C LYS A 126 7.96 -16.81 -2.93
N ILE A 127 7.03 -15.95 -3.33
CA ILE A 127 7.35 -14.78 -4.17
C ILE A 127 8.24 -13.78 -3.44
N LEU A 128 7.98 -13.57 -2.15
CA LEU A 128 8.65 -12.57 -1.32
C LEU A 128 9.90 -13.09 -0.59
N TYR A 129 10.24 -14.37 -0.73
CA TYR A 129 11.30 -15.03 0.04
C TYR A 129 11.07 -14.90 1.56
N ALA A 130 9.83 -15.03 1.99
CA ALA A 130 9.36 -14.91 3.37
C ALA A 130 8.98 -16.28 3.97
N ASP A 131 9.67 -17.35 3.57
CA ASP A 131 9.48 -18.67 4.18
C ASP A 131 9.90 -18.63 5.65
N VAL A 132 9.05 -19.20 6.51
CA VAL A 132 9.27 -19.22 7.96
C VAL A 132 9.92 -20.54 8.35
N THR A 133 11.25 -20.54 8.49
CA THR A 133 11.99 -21.69 9.04
C THR A 133 12.12 -21.57 10.56
N GLN A 134 12.75 -22.55 11.20
CA GLN A 134 13.03 -22.48 12.65
C GLN A 134 13.82 -21.21 13.02
N LYS A 135 14.73 -20.76 12.15
CA LYS A 135 15.51 -19.54 12.37
C LYS A 135 14.60 -18.31 12.47
N GLU A 136 13.62 -18.20 11.58
CA GLU A 136 12.64 -17.12 11.57
C GLU A 136 11.71 -17.20 12.80
N VAL A 137 11.32 -18.41 13.22
CA VAL A 137 10.55 -18.61 14.46
C VAL A 137 11.35 -18.13 15.68
N ASP A 138 12.61 -18.53 15.80
CA ASP A 138 13.47 -18.15 16.92
C ASP A 138 13.71 -16.63 16.95
N TYR A 139 13.92 -16.01 15.78
CA TYR A 139 14.08 -14.56 15.67
C TYR A 139 12.80 -13.83 16.06
N TYR A 140 11.64 -14.31 15.61
CA TYR A 140 10.35 -13.73 15.97
C TYR A 140 10.06 -13.83 17.47
N ALA A 141 10.43 -14.94 18.10
CA ALA A 141 10.34 -15.12 19.54
C ALA A 141 11.23 -14.10 20.29
N GLN A 142 12.43 -13.81 19.80
CA GLN A 142 13.31 -12.77 20.37
C GLN A 142 12.69 -11.36 20.25
N LEU A 143 12.07 -11.03 19.11
CA LEU A 143 11.35 -9.76 18.95
C LEU A 143 10.20 -9.64 19.96
N SER A 144 9.44 -10.73 20.14
CA SER A 144 8.32 -10.79 21.07
C SER A 144 8.78 -10.69 22.54
N GLU A 145 9.87 -11.36 22.91
CA GLU A 145 10.48 -11.19 24.24
C GLU A 145 10.93 -9.73 24.46
N SER A 146 11.54 -9.12 23.43
CA SER A 146 11.93 -7.72 23.48
C SER A 146 10.73 -6.78 23.64
N PHE A 147 9.61 -7.03 22.96
CA PHE A 147 8.37 -6.26 23.11
C PHE A 147 7.77 -6.38 24.52
N ASN A 148 7.78 -7.58 25.10
CA ASN A 148 7.26 -7.80 26.44
C ASN A 148 8.15 -7.17 27.53
N LYS A 149 9.44 -7.04 27.26
CA LYS A 149 10.42 -6.53 28.23
C LYS A 149 10.61 -5.01 28.15
N TRP A 150 10.53 -4.44 26.95
CA TRP A 150 10.91 -3.06 26.68
C TRP A 150 9.83 -2.30 25.91
N GLU A 151 9.51 -1.12 26.42
CA GLU A 151 8.58 -0.17 25.84
C GLU A 151 9.36 0.88 25.03
N LEU A 152 8.96 1.10 23.78
CA LEU A 152 9.48 2.17 22.93
C LEU A 152 8.59 3.41 23.07
N ALA A 153 9.14 4.60 22.87
CA ALA A 153 8.33 5.84 22.86
C ALA A 153 7.30 5.90 21.72
N LEU A 154 7.34 4.96 20.76
CA LEU A 154 6.32 4.82 19.71
C LEU A 154 5.19 3.87 20.10
N ASP A 155 5.31 3.09 21.18
CA ASP A 155 4.35 2.01 21.45
C ASP A 155 2.94 2.53 21.68
N ASP A 156 2.76 3.58 22.48
CA ASP A 156 1.45 4.19 22.73
C ASP A 156 0.84 4.75 21.43
N LEU A 157 1.66 5.37 20.57
CA LEU A 157 1.21 5.87 19.27
C LEU A 157 0.74 4.73 18.37
N LEU A 158 1.53 3.67 18.27
CA LEU A 158 1.21 2.50 17.46
C LEU A 158 -0.05 1.80 18.00
N MET A 159 -0.19 1.68 19.32
CA MET A 159 -1.38 1.08 19.92
C MET A 159 -2.64 1.88 19.61
N ALA A 160 -2.57 3.20 19.74
CA ALA A 160 -3.70 4.08 19.44
C ALA A 160 -4.11 3.99 17.96
N ASP A 161 -3.14 3.94 17.05
CA ASP A 161 -3.36 3.74 15.60
C ASP A 161 -3.98 2.38 15.27
N ILE A 162 -3.60 1.33 16.02
CA ILE A 162 -4.16 -0.02 15.86
C ILE A 162 -5.60 -0.08 16.37
N ILE A 163 -5.89 0.49 17.55
CA ILE A 163 -7.24 0.52 18.12
C ILE A 163 -8.18 1.28 17.18
N GLU A 164 -7.76 2.44 16.69
CA GLU A 164 -8.56 3.22 15.74
C GLU A 164 -8.83 2.45 14.45
N PHE A 165 -7.81 1.78 13.89
CA PHE A 165 -7.98 0.96 12.70
C PHE A 165 -8.87 -0.27 12.92
N CYS A 166 -8.84 -0.86 14.13
CA CYS A 166 -9.67 -2.00 14.50
C CYS A 166 -11.11 -1.64 14.88
N ASN A 167 -11.46 -0.35 14.91
CA ASN A 167 -12.86 0.09 14.97
C ASN A 167 -13.62 -0.15 13.65
N ASP A 168 -12.97 -0.74 12.64
CA ASP A 168 -13.58 -1.24 11.42
C ASP A 168 -14.11 -2.68 11.60
N ASP A 169 -15.36 -2.91 11.18
CA ASP A 169 -16.06 -4.21 11.25
C ASP A 169 -15.30 -5.37 10.56
N LYS A 170 -14.39 -5.07 9.63
CA LYS A 170 -13.53 -6.07 8.97
C LYS A 170 -12.40 -6.50 9.89
N TYR A 171 -11.80 -5.56 10.63
CA TYR A 171 -10.51 -5.80 11.30
C TYR A 171 -10.59 -6.00 12.82
N PHE A 172 -11.74 -5.72 13.47
CA PHE A 172 -11.86 -5.80 14.93
C PHE A 172 -11.42 -7.15 15.53
N ILE A 173 -11.71 -8.27 14.86
CA ILE A 173 -11.32 -9.62 15.32
C ILE A 173 -9.81 -9.91 15.19
N PHE A 174 -9.09 -9.07 14.47
CA PHE A 174 -7.68 -9.27 14.13
C PHE A 174 -6.73 -8.37 14.92
N GLN A 175 -7.22 -7.63 15.92
CA GLN A 175 -6.40 -6.68 16.67
C GLN A 175 -5.09 -7.31 17.18
N GLU A 176 -5.16 -8.48 17.83
CA GLU A 176 -3.94 -9.16 18.33
C GLU A 176 -2.94 -9.56 17.23
N MET A 177 -3.43 -9.86 16.03
CA MET A 177 -2.61 -10.22 14.88
C MET A 177 -1.94 -8.97 14.29
N ILE A 178 -2.67 -7.86 14.23
CA ILE A 178 -2.18 -6.57 13.73
C ILE A 178 -1.15 -6.00 14.71
N GLU A 179 -1.40 -6.03 16.02
CA GLU A 179 -0.43 -5.69 17.07
C GLU A 179 0.87 -6.47 16.88
N ALA A 180 0.76 -7.79 16.72
CA ALA A 180 1.89 -8.68 16.51
C ALA A 180 2.67 -8.41 15.21
N CYS A 181 2.03 -7.84 14.18
CA CYS A 181 2.73 -7.45 12.96
C CYS A 181 3.42 -6.09 13.12
N VAL A 182 2.70 -5.10 13.66
CA VAL A 182 3.15 -3.70 13.74
C VAL A 182 4.26 -3.52 14.77
N PHE A 183 4.09 -4.05 16.00
CA PHE A 183 5.10 -3.87 17.05
C PHE A 183 6.42 -4.57 16.71
N GLN A 184 6.35 -5.78 16.16
CA GLN A 184 7.50 -6.57 15.74
C GLN A 184 8.19 -5.88 14.56
N PHE A 185 7.43 -5.26 13.65
CA PHE A 185 8.01 -4.51 12.53
C PHE A 185 8.91 -3.39 13.01
N PHE A 186 8.44 -2.53 13.92
CA PHE A 186 9.26 -1.41 14.42
C PHE A 186 10.43 -1.83 15.31
N ARG A 187 10.41 -3.06 15.85
CA ARG A 187 11.50 -3.64 16.66
C ARG A 187 12.53 -4.42 15.86
N ASP A 188 12.19 -4.81 14.63
CA ASP A 188 13.05 -5.62 13.78
C ASP A 188 14.11 -4.77 13.08
N ARG A 189 15.37 -5.04 13.42
CA ARG A 189 16.53 -4.35 12.85
C ARG A 189 16.78 -4.73 11.38
N GLN A 190 16.34 -5.92 10.95
CA GLN A 190 16.47 -6.37 9.57
C GLN A 190 15.61 -5.53 8.63
N VAL A 191 14.52 -4.92 9.10
CA VAL A 191 13.67 -4.02 8.29
C VAL A 191 14.52 -2.94 7.62
N MET A 192 15.43 -2.30 8.37
CA MET A 192 16.27 -1.22 7.86
C MET A 192 17.16 -1.65 6.67
N GLU A 193 17.57 -2.92 6.65
CA GLU A 193 18.38 -3.53 5.59
C GLU A 193 17.53 -4.00 4.40
N LEU A 194 16.30 -4.43 4.67
CA LEU A 194 15.37 -4.95 3.68
C LEU A 194 14.62 -3.86 2.90
N LEU A 195 14.45 -2.66 3.49
CA LEU A 195 13.79 -1.52 2.85
C LEU A 195 14.43 -1.19 1.49
N LYS A 196 13.62 -1.28 0.42
CA LYS A 196 14.03 -0.86 -0.93
C LYS A 196 14.09 0.64 -1.11
N SER A 197 13.31 1.38 -0.33
CA SER A 197 13.32 2.84 -0.27
C SER A 197 13.23 3.27 1.19
N ARG A 198 14.00 4.28 1.58
CA ARG A 198 13.96 4.81 2.95
C ARG A 198 13.17 6.11 2.95
N PRO A 199 12.09 6.22 3.74
CA PRO A 199 11.27 7.43 3.77
C PRO A 199 12.03 8.64 4.31
N HIS A 200 12.97 8.41 5.23
CA HIS A 200 13.83 9.42 5.82
C HIS A 200 15.17 8.82 6.26
N ALA A 201 16.13 9.68 6.61
CA ALA A 201 17.35 9.24 7.28
C ALA A 201 17.02 8.64 8.66
N PRO A 202 17.62 7.51 9.06
CA PRO A 202 17.32 6.89 10.36
C PRO A 202 17.61 7.87 11.50
N VAL A 203 16.65 8.01 12.43
CA VAL A 203 16.91 8.74 13.67
C VAL A 203 17.87 7.91 14.51
N VAL A 204 18.87 8.55 15.13
CA VAL A 204 19.89 7.86 15.91
C VAL A 204 19.55 8.01 17.39
N GLY A 205 19.42 6.89 18.09
CA GLY A 205 19.28 6.86 19.55
C GLY A 205 20.60 7.24 20.22
N ILE A 206 20.51 8.12 21.21
CA ILE A 206 21.63 8.56 22.05
C ILE A 206 21.35 8.16 23.50
N ALA A 207 22.34 7.58 24.18
CA ALA A 207 22.26 7.22 25.59
C ALA A 207 23.37 7.91 26.41
N GLY A 208 23.00 8.46 27.57
CA GLY A 208 23.96 9.11 28.49
C GLY A 208 24.68 10.30 27.85
N ALA A 209 25.99 10.40 28.07
CA ALA A 209 26.85 11.45 27.52
C ALA A 209 27.19 11.20 26.03
N ASP A 210 26.18 11.34 25.15
CA ASP A 210 26.31 11.30 23.69
C ASP A 210 26.76 9.97 23.05
N ARG A 211 26.58 8.84 23.76
CA ARG A 211 26.86 7.52 23.16
C ARG A 211 25.75 7.13 22.19
N ILE A 212 26.10 7.00 20.92
CA ILE A 212 25.21 6.43 19.89
C ILE A 212 24.92 4.96 20.21
N VAL A 213 23.62 4.60 20.27
CA VAL A 213 23.14 3.24 20.56
C VAL A 213 22.52 2.54 19.35
N GLY A 214 22.40 3.22 18.22
CA GLY A 214 21.89 2.68 16.96
C GLY A 214 20.68 3.45 16.42
N ALA A 215 20.04 2.90 15.38
CA ALA A 215 18.83 3.49 14.81
C ALA A 215 17.64 3.38 15.79
N TYR A 216 16.80 4.41 15.78
CA TYR A 216 15.56 4.48 16.54
C TYR A 216 14.39 4.84 15.59
N PRO A 217 13.27 4.10 15.63
CA PRO A 217 13.15 2.78 16.24
C PRO A 217 14.10 1.78 15.58
N PRO A 218 14.29 0.55 16.12
CA PRO A 218 15.20 -0.43 15.54
C PRO A 218 15.01 -0.70 14.04
N ALA A 219 13.78 -0.59 13.53
CA ALA A 219 13.46 -0.68 12.10
C ALA A 219 14.06 0.42 11.21
N GLY A 220 14.59 1.50 11.81
CA GLY A 220 15.21 2.61 11.10
C GLY A 220 14.25 3.58 10.43
N MET A 221 12.94 3.45 10.69
CA MET A 221 11.91 4.35 10.16
C MET A 221 10.80 4.65 11.17
N LEU A 222 10.20 5.83 11.07
CA LEU A 222 9.09 6.28 11.89
C LEU A 222 7.75 5.92 11.22
N PRO A 223 6.70 5.59 12.00
CA PRO A 223 5.37 5.33 11.45
C PRO A 223 4.77 6.60 10.83
N CYS A 224 4.14 6.44 9.67
CA CYS A 224 3.14 7.40 9.21
C CYS A 224 1.84 7.23 10.02
N LEU A 225 0.93 8.20 9.94
CA LEU A 225 -0.44 8.03 10.40
C LEU A 225 -1.08 6.80 9.72
N LYS A 226 -1.93 6.04 10.42
CA LYS A 226 -2.60 4.84 9.87
C LYS A 226 -1.64 3.79 9.34
N PHE A 227 -0.45 3.65 9.94
CA PHE A 227 0.51 2.62 9.54
C PHE A 227 -0.07 1.21 9.73
N SER A 228 -0.90 1.01 10.75
CA SER A 228 -1.61 -0.25 11.03
C SER A 228 -2.39 -0.78 9.80
N SER A 229 -2.87 0.12 8.92
CA SER A 229 -3.56 -0.25 7.69
C SER A 229 -2.74 -1.17 6.78
N TYR A 230 -1.42 -1.01 6.70
CA TYR A 230 -0.58 -1.88 5.86
C TYR A 230 -0.49 -3.31 6.42
N ALA A 231 -0.66 -3.49 7.73
CA ALA A 231 -0.63 -4.80 8.36
C ALA A 231 -2.00 -5.48 8.33
N GLY A 232 -3.09 -4.70 8.41
CA GLY A 232 -4.47 -5.15 8.47
C GLY A 232 -4.80 -6.32 7.53
N PRO A 233 -4.75 -6.15 6.20
CA PRO A 233 -5.15 -7.20 5.27
C PRO A 233 -4.39 -8.53 5.46
N PHE A 234 -3.12 -8.48 5.87
CA PHE A 234 -2.32 -9.70 6.09
C PHE A 234 -2.84 -10.57 7.24
N SER A 235 -3.66 -10.05 8.14
CA SER A 235 -4.28 -10.85 9.20
C SER A 235 -5.18 -11.98 8.68
N TYR A 236 -5.70 -11.84 7.45
CA TYR A 236 -6.49 -12.86 6.77
C TYR A 236 -5.67 -13.94 6.06
N ILE A 237 -4.34 -13.77 5.96
CA ILE A 237 -3.51 -14.67 5.16
C ILE A 237 -3.07 -15.92 5.92
N SER A 238 -3.04 -15.87 7.25
CA SER A 238 -2.69 -17.00 8.12
C SER A 238 -3.26 -16.81 9.51
N GLU A 239 -3.48 -17.91 10.20
CA GLU A 239 -3.74 -17.89 11.66
C GLU A 239 -2.44 -17.74 12.46
N LYS A 240 -1.28 -17.98 11.83
CA LYS A 240 0.04 -17.90 12.49
C LYS A 240 0.60 -16.48 12.40
N LYS A 241 0.94 -15.90 13.56
CA LYS A 241 1.52 -14.55 13.66
C LYS A 241 2.82 -14.41 12.89
N GLU A 242 3.65 -15.46 12.89
CA GLU A 242 4.93 -15.49 12.17
C GLU A 242 4.72 -15.40 10.65
N ASP A 243 3.79 -16.16 10.09
CA ASP A 243 3.49 -16.11 8.66
C ASP A 243 3.01 -14.71 8.26
N CYS A 244 2.03 -14.16 8.98
CA CYS A 244 1.50 -12.83 8.71
C CYS A 244 2.60 -11.77 8.78
N TYR A 245 3.42 -11.81 9.83
CA TYR A 245 4.50 -10.87 10.05
C TYR A 245 5.56 -10.92 8.95
N TYR A 246 6.09 -12.10 8.62
CA TYR A 246 7.18 -12.20 7.64
C TYR A 246 6.71 -11.84 6.22
N ILE A 247 5.47 -12.18 5.86
CA ILE A 247 4.86 -11.75 4.60
C ILE A 247 4.68 -10.23 4.60
N PHE A 248 4.08 -9.66 5.65
CA PHE A 248 3.88 -8.21 5.79
C PHE A 248 5.21 -7.46 5.69
N ARG A 249 6.21 -7.85 6.47
CA ARG A 249 7.54 -7.25 6.50
C ARG A 249 8.16 -7.24 5.10
N ALA A 250 8.15 -8.38 4.43
CA ALA A 250 8.75 -8.51 3.10
C ALA A 250 7.99 -7.70 2.05
N PHE A 251 6.66 -7.71 2.08
CA PHE A 251 5.82 -6.94 1.17
C PHE A 251 6.03 -5.43 1.37
N TYR A 252 6.00 -4.97 2.62
CA TYR A 252 6.22 -3.57 2.96
C TYR A 252 7.61 -3.11 2.49
N CYS A 253 8.65 -3.85 2.86
CA CYS A 253 10.03 -3.48 2.53
C CYS A 253 10.26 -3.45 1.01
N LYS A 254 9.70 -4.42 0.27
CA LYS A 254 9.85 -4.53 -1.18
C LYS A 254 9.03 -3.48 -1.95
N TYR A 255 7.82 -3.18 -1.49
CA TYR A 255 6.86 -2.35 -2.22
C TYR A 255 6.45 -1.10 -1.44
N PHE A 256 5.74 -1.21 -0.32
CA PHE A 256 5.14 -0.05 0.36
C PHE A 256 6.17 1.00 0.84
N SER A 257 7.43 0.62 1.03
CA SER A 257 8.51 1.56 1.34
C SER A 257 8.65 2.69 0.29
N TYR A 258 8.32 2.42 -0.97
CA TYR A 258 8.31 3.44 -2.03
C TYR A 258 7.14 4.43 -1.92
N LEU A 259 6.03 4.03 -1.29
CA LEU A 259 4.84 4.88 -1.12
C LEU A 259 5.07 6.01 -0.09
N HIS A 260 6.12 5.89 0.72
CA HIS A 260 6.49 6.87 1.74
C HIS A 260 7.77 7.64 1.42
N THR A 261 8.34 7.45 0.24
CA THR A 261 9.62 8.04 -0.14
C THR A 261 9.47 8.98 -1.32
N ILE A 262 9.93 10.23 -1.16
CA ILE A 262 10.08 11.18 -2.28
C ILE A 262 11.41 10.87 -2.98
N SER A 263 11.31 10.29 -4.18
CA SER A 263 12.48 10.03 -5.03
C SER A 263 12.07 10.03 -6.51
N SER A 264 13.02 10.15 -7.43
CA SER A 264 12.78 10.04 -8.87
C SER A 264 12.59 8.60 -9.36
N HIS A 265 12.53 7.62 -8.46
CA HIS A 265 12.31 6.22 -8.82
C HIS A 265 10.89 6.02 -9.37
N ASN A 266 10.70 5.18 -10.39
CA ASN A 266 9.39 5.01 -11.03
C ASN A 266 8.30 4.41 -10.12
N GLN A 267 8.69 3.66 -9.08
CA GLN A 267 7.78 3.12 -8.06
C GLN A 267 7.47 4.10 -6.92
N SER A 268 8.17 5.25 -6.83
CA SER A 268 7.98 6.20 -5.73
C SER A 268 6.62 6.87 -5.83
N ILE A 269 6.09 7.31 -4.68
CA ILE A 269 4.77 7.95 -4.62
C ILE A 269 4.63 9.12 -5.60
N ILE A 270 5.68 9.94 -5.78
CA ILE A 270 5.64 11.10 -6.68
C ILE A 270 5.58 10.70 -8.17
N SER A 271 6.27 9.63 -8.56
CA SER A 271 6.19 9.07 -9.92
C SER A 271 4.85 8.40 -10.17
N LEU A 272 4.30 7.71 -9.17
CA LEU A 272 2.96 7.10 -9.24
C LEU A 272 1.87 8.16 -9.33
N SER A 273 1.97 9.24 -8.55
CA SER A 273 1.06 10.40 -8.63
C SER A 273 1.13 11.06 -10.00
N LYS A 274 2.35 11.24 -10.56
CA LYS A 274 2.51 11.79 -11.91
C LYS A 274 1.86 10.87 -12.96
N LEU A 275 2.03 9.55 -12.83
CA LEU A 275 1.41 8.58 -13.72
C LEU A 275 -0.12 8.64 -13.66
N PHE A 276 -0.70 8.78 -12.46
CA PHE A 276 -2.14 8.99 -12.31
C PHE A 276 -2.61 10.24 -13.07
N GLU A 277 -1.91 11.36 -12.93
CA GLU A 277 -2.27 12.61 -13.63
C GLU A 277 -2.16 12.49 -15.15
N ASP A 278 -1.10 11.84 -15.65
CA ASP A 278 -0.92 11.60 -17.09
C ASP A 278 -2.05 10.74 -17.66
N LEU A 279 -2.42 9.68 -16.94
CA LEU A 279 -3.49 8.78 -17.33
C LEU A 279 -4.85 9.49 -17.33
N LEU A 280 -5.17 10.24 -16.27
CA LEU A 280 -6.45 10.93 -16.18
C LEU A 280 -6.59 11.99 -17.28
N GLN A 281 -5.54 12.80 -17.51
CA GLN A 281 -5.55 13.82 -18.56
C GLN A 281 -5.62 13.22 -19.97
N MET A 282 -5.05 12.04 -20.17
CA MET A 282 -5.11 11.34 -21.45
C MET A 282 -6.51 10.80 -21.77
N PHE A 283 -7.22 10.27 -20.78
CA PHE A 283 -8.53 9.65 -21.00
C PHE A 283 -9.71 10.62 -20.85
N GLU A 284 -9.62 11.56 -19.91
CA GLU A 284 -10.73 12.45 -19.54
C GLU A 284 -10.24 13.91 -19.37
N PRO A 285 -9.76 14.55 -20.45
CA PRO A 285 -9.30 15.94 -20.40
C PRO A 285 -10.44 16.91 -20.01
N GLU A 286 -11.69 16.63 -20.37
CA GLU A 286 -12.84 17.45 -19.92
C GLU A 286 -13.03 17.40 -18.41
N VAL A 287 -12.89 16.21 -17.79
CA VAL A 287 -12.96 16.06 -16.33
C VAL A 287 -11.85 16.86 -15.67
N CYS A 288 -10.62 16.80 -16.18
CA CYS A 288 -9.52 17.61 -15.66
C CYS A 288 -9.80 19.12 -15.76
N TYR A 289 -10.33 19.56 -16.91
CA TYR A 289 -10.66 20.97 -17.11
C TYR A 289 -11.77 21.42 -16.14
N HIS A 290 -12.85 20.64 -16.03
CA HIS A 290 -13.99 20.91 -15.15
C HIS A 290 -13.58 21.01 -13.68
N LEU A 291 -12.85 20.03 -13.17
CA LEU A 291 -12.36 20.03 -11.80
C LEU A 291 -11.42 21.21 -11.52
N ASN A 292 -10.61 21.60 -12.50
CA ASN A 292 -9.77 22.80 -12.36
C ASN A 292 -10.59 24.10 -12.27
N GLN A 293 -11.73 24.22 -12.98
CA GLN A 293 -12.64 25.38 -12.84
C GLN A 293 -13.26 25.44 -11.43
N LEU A 294 -13.54 24.27 -10.85
CA LEU A 294 -14.06 24.14 -9.48
C LEU A 294 -12.95 24.27 -8.41
N GLY A 295 -11.67 24.41 -8.79
CA GLY A 295 -10.55 24.46 -7.85
C GLY A 295 -10.23 23.12 -7.17
N ILE A 296 -10.75 22.03 -7.71
CA ILE A 296 -10.61 20.67 -7.17
C ILE A 296 -9.37 20.01 -7.76
N SER A 297 -8.61 19.35 -6.91
CA SER A 297 -7.53 18.48 -7.37
C SER A 297 -7.95 17.01 -7.35
N PRO A 298 -7.98 16.33 -8.51
CA PRO A 298 -8.16 14.88 -8.57
C PRO A 298 -7.11 14.12 -7.75
N LEU A 299 -5.86 14.58 -7.79
CA LEU A 299 -4.76 13.91 -7.13
C LEU A 299 -4.89 13.98 -5.61
N LYS A 300 -5.41 15.07 -5.02
CA LYS A 300 -5.66 15.11 -3.57
C LYS A 300 -6.60 14.00 -3.10
N THR A 301 -7.59 13.64 -3.92
CA THR A 301 -8.51 12.53 -3.65
C THR A 301 -7.83 11.16 -3.85
N ALA A 302 -7.07 11.00 -4.94
CA ALA A 302 -6.43 9.73 -5.26
C ALA A 302 -5.18 9.43 -4.42
N PHE A 303 -4.51 10.46 -3.90
CA PHE A 303 -3.22 10.32 -3.22
C PHE A 303 -3.30 9.40 -1.99
N PRO A 304 -4.27 9.55 -1.06
CA PRO A 304 -4.44 8.61 0.05
C PRO A 304 -4.69 7.17 -0.41
N TRP A 305 -5.40 6.96 -1.52
CA TRP A 305 -5.63 5.61 -2.05
C TRP A 305 -4.33 4.96 -2.50
N ILE A 306 -3.49 5.71 -3.22
CA ILE A 306 -2.19 5.21 -3.68
C ILE A 306 -1.26 5.03 -2.49
N PHE A 307 -1.23 5.99 -1.57
CA PHE A 307 -0.40 5.98 -0.36
C PHE A 307 -0.70 4.71 0.46
N TYR A 308 -1.94 4.49 0.88
CA TYR A 308 -2.35 3.32 1.66
C TYR A 308 -2.62 2.05 0.83
N ALA A 309 -2.22 2.03 -0.44
CA ALA A 309 -2.45 0.91 -1.36
C ALA A 309 -3.91 0.39 -1.34
N PHE A 310 -4.87 1.31 -1.27
CA PHE A 310 -6.32 1.14 -1.18
C PHE A 310 -6.88 0.48 0.08
N VAL A 311 -6.07 0.27 1.12
CA VAL A 311 -6.59 -0.21 2.42
C VAL A 311 -7.47 0.86 3.05
N GLY A 312 -8.63 0.44 3.59
CA GLY A 312 -9.64 1.34 4.16
C GLY A 312 -10.64 1.89 3.12
N TYR A 313 -10.39 1.67 1.83
CA TYR A 313 -11.29 2.12 0.75
C TYR A 313 -12.01 0.95 0.06
N LEU A 314 -11.36 -0.21 -0.02
CA LEU A 314 -11.90 -1.40 -0.68
C LEU A 314 -12.22 -2.51 0.33
N ASP A 315 -13.02 -3.48 -0.11
CA ASP A 315 -13.17 -4.75 0.58
C ASP A 315 -11.90 -5.62 0.46
N ILE A 316 -11.68 -6.49 1.45
CA ILE A 316 -10.47 -7.31 1.58
C ILE A 316 -10.18 -8.13 0.33
N ASP A 317 -11.21 -8.73 -0.26
CA ASP A 317 -11.04 -9.51 -1.49
C ASP A 317 -10.54 -8.65 -2.65
N GLN A 318 -11.03 -7.42 -2.77
CA GLN A 318 -10.61 -6.49 -3.81
C GLN A 318 -9.17 -5.99 -3.56
N ILE A 319 -8.78 -5.76 -2.31
CA ILE A 319 -7.39 -5.44 -1.93
C ILE A 319 -6.46 -6.56 -2.38
N TYR A 320 -6.80 -7.82 -2.09
CA TYR A 320 -5.98 -8.97 -2.50
C TYR A 320 -5.87 -9.10 -4.01
N LEU A 321 -6.94 -8.84 -4.77
CA LEU A 321 -6.88 -8.87 -6.22
C LEU A 321 -5.89 -7.84 -6.77
N LEU A 322 -5.80 -6.66 -6.14
CA LEU A 322 -4.82 -5.62 -6.49
C LEU A 322 -3.40 -6.04 -6.11
N TRP A 323 -3.20 -6.55 -4.89
CA TRP A 323 -1.89 -6.95 -4.37
C TRP A 323 -1.30 -8.19 -5.06
N ASP A 324 -2.14 -9.12 -5.51
CA ASP A 324 -1.73 -10.23 -6.38
C ASP A 324 -1.04 -9.70 -7.65
N ARG A 325 -1.53 -8.57 -8.20
CA ARG A 325 -0.94 -7.94 -9.40
C ARG A 325 0.30 -7.11 -9.06
N ILE A 326 0.38 -6.51 -7.87
CA ILE A 326 1.64 -5.93 -7.39
C ILE A 326 2.73 -7.01 -7.37
N LEU A 327 2.44 -8.19 -6.84
CA LEU A 327 3.37 -9.31 -6.82
C LEU A 327 3.66 -9.87 -8.21
N GLY A 328 2.63 -10.08 -9.03
CA GLY A 328 2.78 -10.71 -10.33
C GLY A 328 3.49 -9.83 -11.37
N PHE A 329 3.27 -8.52 -11.32
CA PHE A 329 3.94 -7.56 -12.21
C PHE A 329 5.15 -6.87 -11.55
N GLU A 330 5.42 -7.19 -10.29
CA GLU A 330 6.47 -6.60 -9.45
C GLU A 330 6.47 -5.06 -9.51
N SER A 331 5.27 -4.47 -9.38
CA SER A 331 5.06 -3.05 -9.66
C SER A 331 3.87 -2.44 -8.94
N LEU A 332 4.08 -1.25 -8.37
CA LEU A 332 3.06 -0.40 -7.76
C LEU A 332 2.27 0.44 -8.77
N GLU A 333 2.69 0.52 -10.03
CA GLU A 333 1.95 1.27 -11.07
C GLU A 333 0.50 0.82 -11.26
N ILE A 334 0.13 -0.37 -10.81
CA ILE A 334 -1.27 -0.82 -10.82
C ILE A 334 -2.15 0.06 -9.92
N LEU A 335 -1.58 0.69 -8.88
CA LEU A 335 -2.29 1.60 -7.98
C LEU A 335 -2.78 2.87 -8.70
N PRO A 336 -1.93 3.69 -9.36
CA PRO A 336 -2.40 4.85 -10.11
C PRO A 336 -3.24 4.48 -11.33
N ILE A 337 -3.00 3.32 -11.97
CA ILE A 337 -3.88 2.83 -13.04
C ILE A 337 -5.29 2.59 -12.50
N PHE A 338 -5.41 1.91 -11.36
CA PHE A 338 -6.71 1.68 -10.75
C PHE A 338 -7.36 2.98 -10.28
N ALA A 339 -6.60 3.89 -9.65
CA ALA A 339 -7.12 5.20 -9.27
C ALA A 339 -7.68 5.97 -10.49
N ALA A 340 -6.93 6.05 -11.59
CA ALA A 340 -7.41 6.70 -12.82
C ALA A 340 -8.67 6.01 -13.37
N SER A 341 -8.73 4.68 -13.32
CA SER A 341 -9.89 3.92 -13.79
C SER A 341 -11.18 4.25 -13.01
N ILE A 342 -11.10 4.56 -11.71
CA ILE A 342 -12.25 4.99 -10.90
C ILE A 342 -12.75 6.36 -11.37
N PHE A 343 -11.84 7.29 -11.66
CA PHE A 343 -12.20 8.61 -12.17
C PHE A 343 -12.86 8.51 -13.56
N VAL A 344 -12.28 7.73 -14.47
CA VAL A 344 -12.87 7.49 -15.80
C VAL A 344 -14.25 6.83 -15.68
N PHE A 345 -14.39 5.85 -14.79
CA PHE A 345 -15.68 5.21 -14.54
C PHE A 345 -16.76 6.19 -14.04
N ARG A 346 -16.37 7.19 -13.28
CA ARG A 346 -17.26 8.23 -12.73
C ARG A 346 -17.26 9.53 -13.54
N ALA A 347 -16.62 9.57 -14.71
CA ALA A 347 -16.39 10.81 -15.47
C ALA A 347 -17.67 11.63 -15.70
N ASN A 348 -18.74 10.99 -16.19
CA ASN A 348 -20.03 11.65 -16.41
C ASN A 348 -20.66 12.22 -15.12
N LEU A 349 -20.47 11.55 -13.97
CA LEU A 349 -20.98 12.05 -12.69
C LEU A 349 -20.18 13.27 -12.25
N ILE A 350 -18.85 13.21 -12.40
CA ILE A 350 -17.95 14.31 -12.04
C ILE A 350 -18.28 15.57 -12.86
N LEU A 351 -18.54 15.42 -14.17
CA LEU A 351 -18.91 16.54 -15.05
C LEU A 351 -20.24 17.20 -14.67
N ASN A 352 -21.11 16.50 -13.93
CA ASN A 352 -22.37 17.05 -13.44
C ASN A 352 -22.25 17.74 -12.08
N CYS A 353 -21.12 17.58 -11.37
CA CYS A 353 -20.87 18.29 -10.12
C CYS A 353 -20.67 19.79 -10.36
N SER A 354 -21.26 20.62 -9.51
CA SER A 354 -21.10 22.08 -9.50
C SER A 354 -20.36 22.58 -8.27
N THR A 355 -20.15 21.73 -7.25
CA THR A 355 -19.50 22.08 -5.98
C THR A 355 -18.47 21.03 -5.55
N GLN A 356 -17.59 21.42 -4.61
CA GLN A 356 -16.65 20.51 -3.96
C GLN A 356 -17.37 19.38 -3.21
N GLU A 357 -18.47 19.70 -2.52
CA GLU A 357 -19.24 18.73 -1.71
C GLU A 357 -19.86 17.64 -2.60
N GLU A 358 -20.52 18.02 -3.70
CA GLU A 358 -21.07 17.08 -4.67
C GLU A 358 -19.98 16.17 -5.27
N TYR A 359 -18.79 16.73 -5.53
CA TYR A 359 -17.65 15.95 -6.00
C TYR A 359 -17.16 14.95 -4.94
N GLU A 360 -17.02 15.38 -3.69
CA GLU A 360 -16.56 14.53 -2.58
C GLU A 360 -17.51 13.36 -2.33
N GLU A 361 -18.83 13.60 -2.40
CA GLU A 361 -19.86 12.56 -2.27
C GLU A 361 -19.69 11.43 -3.27
N LEU A 362 -19.22 11.73 -4.49
CA LEU A 362 -18.97 10.70 -5.49
C LEU A 362 -17.95 9.67 -5.04
N PHE A 363 -17.04 10.00 -4.11
CA PHE A 363 -15.89 9.18 -3.73
C PHE A 363 -15.88 8.72 -2.26
N ILE A 364 -16.93 9.02 -1.49
CA ILE A 364 -17.05 8.61 -0.09
C ILE A 364 -16.92 7.10 0.09
N ASP A 365 -17.59 6.32 -0.77
CA ASP A 365 -17.57 4.86 -0.70
C ASP A 365 -17.06 4.23 -2.00
N LEU A 366 -16.04 3.39 -1.84
CA LEU A 366 -15.43 2.57 -2.90
C LEU A 366 -15.60 1.06 -2.64
N SER A 367 -16.30 0.65 -1.57
CA SER A 367 -16.46 -0.76 -1.17
C SER A 367 -17.02 -1.65 -2.28
N GLN A 368 -17.95 -1.12 -3.08
CA GLN A 368 -18.61 -1.83 -4.17
C GLN A 368 -17.80 -1.88 -5.47
N ILE A 369 -16.68 -1.16 -5.56
CA ILE A 369 -15.86 -1.13 -6.78
C ILE A 369 -15.17 -2.47 -6.98
N LYS A 370 -15.30 -3.02 -8.21
CA LYS A 370 -14.60 -4.24 -8.61
C LYS A 370 -13.29 -3.88 -9.31
N VAL A 371 -12.17 -4.21 -8.68
CA VAL A 371 -10.82 -3.82 -9.09
C VAL A 371 -10.46 -4.34 -10.47
N VAL A 372 -10.55 -5.65 -10.68
CA VAL A 372 -10.07 -6.29 -11.92
C VAL A 372 -10.89 -5.83 -13.12
N PRO A 373 -12.24 -5.91 -13.12
CA PRO A 373 -13.03 -5.45 -14.26
C PRO A 373 -12.75 -4.00 -14.65
N LEU A 374 -12.58 -3.12 -13.66
CA LEU A 374 -12.37 -1.70 -13.91
C LEU A 374 -11.02 -1.41 -14.55
N ILE A 375 -9.94 -2.06 -14.07
CA ILE A 375 -8.62 -1.94 -14.70
C ILE A 375 -8.65 -2.55 -16.10
N GLN A 376 -9.32 -3.69 -16.29
CA GLN A 376 -9.44 -4.31 -17.62
C GLN A 376 -10.14 -3.40 -18.61
N HIS A 377 -11.24 -2.79 -18.19
CA HIS A 377 -11.97 -1.82 -19.01
C HIS A 377 -11.08 -0.63 -19.37
N PHE A 378 -10.43 -0.03 -18.38
CA PHE A 378 -9.56 1.13 -18.56
C PHE A 378 -8.32 0.87 -19.43
N LEU A 379 -7.69 -0.30 -19.31
CA LEU A 379 -6.50 -0.62 -20.10
C LEU A 379 -6.85 -1.14 -21.50
N PHE A 380 -7.94 -1.87 -21.68
CA PHE A 380 -8.15 -2.65 -22.90
C PHE A 380 -9.49 -2.42 -23.62
N ALA A 381 -10.47 -1.76 -23.00
CA ALA A 381 -11.79 -1.54 -23.59
C ALA A 381 -12.07 -0.08 -23.97
N THR A 382 -11.49 0.88 -23.24
CA THR A 382 -11.63 2.31 -23.56
C THR A 382 -10.79 2.70 -24.77
N GLY A 383 -11.44 3.32 -25.76
CA GLY A 383 -10.77 4.13 -26.76
C GLY A 383 -10.18 5.38 -26.10
N ILE A 384 -9.11 5.94 -26.69
CA ILE A 384 -8.68 7.29 -26.33
C ILE A 384 -9.67 8.22 -27.03
N ASN A 385 -10.44 9.00 -26.26
CA ASN A 385 -11.43 9.94 -26.79
C ASN A 385 -10.77 11.10 -27.55
#